data_AF-A0A920VRT4-F1
#
_entry.id   AF-A0A920VRT4-F1
#
_cell.length_a   1.000
_cell.length_b   1.000
_cell.length_c   1.000
_cell.angle_alpha   90.00
_cell.angle_beta   90.00
_cell.angle_gamma   90.00
#
_symmetry.space_group_name_H-M   'P 1'
#
loop_
_entity.id
_entity.type
_entity.pdbx_description
1 polymer ?
#
loop_
_entity_poly.entity_id
_entity_poly.type
_entity_poly.pdbx_seq_one_letter_code
_entity_poly.pdbx_strand_id
1 'polypeptide(L)'
;MEPTFNQNQRLLVNKFIYVQAPFSLFGNENYLFDGPKRGDIVVFHPPSGSKTDFVKRIIGVPGDLIDIDNEFVYVNGEKTEWVMPYI
;
A
#
# COMPACT_ATOMS: atom_id res chain seq x y z
N MET A 1 -6.08 -2.77 11.46
CA MET A 1 -4.67 -3.17 11.35
C MET A 1 -4.02 -2.87 12.69
N GLU A 2 -4.42 -3.58 13.74
CA GLU A 2 -3.72 -3.42 15.02
C GLU A 2 -2.28 -3.93 14.85
N PRO A 3 -1.27 -3.27 15.44
CA PRO A 3 -1.38 -2.14 16.37
C PRO A 3 -1.43 -0.75 15.70
N THR A 4 -1.19 -0.63 14.39
CA THR A 4 -1.11 0.69 13.71
C THR A 4 -2.44 1.44 13.71
N PHE A 5 -3.55 0.74 13.54
CA PHE A 5 -4.90 1.31 13.57
C PHE A 5 -5.84 0.54 14.46
N ASN A 6 -6.50 1.29 15.34
CA ASN A 6 -7.51 0.79 16.25
C ASN A 6 -8.90 0.83 15.60
N GLN A 7 -9.81 0.01 16.14
CA GLN A 7 -11.21 0.06 15.75
C GLN A 7 -11.80 1.47 16.02
N ASN A 8 -12.56 2.01 15.07
CA ASN A 8 -13.18 3.35 15.09
C ASN A 8 -12.22 4.56 14.97
N GLN A 9 -10.94 4.35 14.65
CA GLN A 9 -10.03 5.46 14.36
C GLN A 9 -10.44 6.20 13.08
N ARG A 10 -10.43 7.53 13.14
CA ARG A 10 -10.67 8.39 11.97
C ARG A 10 -9.34 8.67 11.27
N LEU A 11 -9.33 8.49 9.95
CA LEU A 11 -8.14 8.72 9.11
C LEU A 11 -8.41 9.89 8.17
N LEU A 12 -7.41 10.74 7.99
CA LEU A 12 -7.39 11.69 6.89
C LEU A 12 -6.68 11.02 5.72
N VAL A 13 -7.40 10.86 4.61
CA VAL A 13 -6.90 10.18 3.42
C VAL A 13 -6.57 11.21 2.36
N ASN A 14 -5.31 11.24 1.92
CA ASN A 14 -4.91 12.08 0.80
C ASN A 14 -5.14 11.34 -0.52
N LYS A 15 -6.24 11.67 -1.21
CA LYS A 15 -6.57 11.06 -2.51
C LYS A 15 -5.82 11.72 -3.68
N PHE A 16 -5.30 12.93 -3.51
CA PHE A 16 -4.70 13.71 -4.60
C PHE A 16 -3.42 13.07 -5.15
N ILE A 17 -2.67 12.33 -4.33
CA ILE A 17 -1.43 11.67 -4.76
C ILE A 17 -1.66 10.52 -5.75
N TYR A 18 -2.88 9.97 -5.81
CA TYR A 18 -3.24 8.85 -6.70
C TYR A 18 -3.98 9.29 -7.98
N VAL A 19 -3.99 10.60 -8.28
CA VAL A 19 -4.58 11.09 -9.53
C VAL A 19 -3.77 10.55 -10.70
N GLN A 20 -4.39 9.68 -11.49
CA GLN A 20 -3.81 9.18 -12.73
C GLN A 20 -3.95 10.26 -13.79
N ALA A 21 -2.84 10.58 -14.46
CA ALA A 21 -2.77 11.58 -15.51
C ALA A 21 -1.82 11.10 -16.62
N PRO A 22 -2.07 11.47 -17.89
CA PRO A 22 -1.20 11.10 -19.00
C PRO A 22 0.15 11.82 -18.99
N PHE A 23 0.38 12.69 -18.00
CA PHE A 23 1.62 13.40 -17.74
C PHE A 23 1.86 13.46 -16.23
N SER A 24 3.12 13.46 -15.80
CA SER A 24 3.51 13.52 -14.39
C SER A 24 4.25 14.81 -14.09
N LEU A 25 4.03 15.38 -12.91
CA LEU A 25 4.80 16.54 -12.43
C LEU A 25 6.15 16.14 -11.84
N PHE A 26 6.32 14.86 -11.46
CA PHE A 26 7.48 14.38 -10.68
C PHE A 26 8.14 13.11 -11.25
N GLY A 27 7.90 12.79 -12.52
CA GLY A 27 8.65 11.75 -13.25
C GLY A 27 8.14 10.32 -13.11
N ASN A 28 6.98 10.09 -12.47
CA ASN A 28 6.36 8.76 -12.45
C ASN A 28 5.39 8.60 -13.61
N GLU A 29 5.64 7.59 -14.45
CA GLU A 29 4.70 7.19 -15.48
C GLU A 29 3.41 6.68 -14.83
N ASN A 30 2.26 7.27 -15.20
CA ASN A 30 0.89 6.99 -14.77
C ASN A 30 0.30 7.78 -13.58
N TYR A 31 1.10 8.51 -12.77
CA TYR A 31 0.58 9.31 -11.66
C TYR A 31 1.02 10.78 -11.76
N LEU A 32 0.10 11.69 -11.42
CA LEU A 32 0.36 13.13 -11.43
C LEU A 32 1.47 13.51 -10.43
N PHE A 33 1.56 12.78 -9.32
CA PHE A 33 2.54 12.97 -8.23
C PHE A 33 3.47 11.76 -8.08
N ASP A 34 4.07 11.63 -6.89
CA ASP A 34 4.66 10.40 -6.43
C ASP A 34 3.57 9.34 -6.23
N GLY A 35 3.54 8.35 -7.13
CA GLY A 35 2.58 7.25 -7.07
C GLY A 35 2.71 6.43 -5.77
N PRO A 36 1.96 5.32 -5.65
CA PRO A 36 2.02 4.47 -4.47
C PRO A 36 3.44 3.96 -4.20
N LYS A 37 3.92 4.12 -2.96
CA LYS A 37 5.23 3.64 -2.52
C LYS A 37 5.11 2.50 -1.52
N ARG A 38 6.17 1.70 -1.40
CA ARG A 38 6.31 0.71 -0.33
C ARG A 38 6.17 1.39 1.04
N GLY A 39 5.41 0.78 1.92
CA GLY A 39 5.12 1.28 3.26
C GLY A 39 3.92 2.23 3.36
N ASP A 40 3.43 2.78 2.24
CA ASP A 40 2.23 3.61 2.25
C ASP A 40 1.01 2.84 2.74
N ILE A 41 0.12 3.54 3.44
CA ILE A 41 -1.16 3.00 3.87
C ILE A 41 -2.23 3.53 2.92
N VAL A 42 -2.91 2.61 2.24
CA VAL A 42 -3.88 2.93 1.21
C VAL A 42 -5.28 2.47 1.58
N VAL A 43 -6.25 3.23 1.09
CA VAL A 43 -7.66 2.88 1.12
C VAL A 43 -8.07 2.50 -0.30
N PHE A 44 -8.59 1.29 -0.48
CA PHE A 44 -8.99 0.79 -1.79
C PHE A 44 -10.26 -0.05 -1.73
N HIS A 45 -10.95 -0.11 -2.87
CA HIS A 45 -12.08 -1.02 -3.05
C HIS A 45 -11.55 -2.41 -3.36
N PRO A 46 -11.91 -3.45 -2.59
CA PRO A 46 -11.40 -4.79 -2.86
C PRO A 46 -11.97 -5.35 -4.16
N PRO A 47 -11.20 -6.15 -4.91
CA PRO A 47 -11.63 -6.72 -6.18
C PRO A 47 -12.81 -7.70 -6.04
N SER A 48 -13.09 -8.17 -4.82
CA SER A 48 -14.23 -9.02 -4.50
C SER A 48 -15.60 -8.32 -4.60
N GLY A 49 -15.64 -7.02 -4.90
CA GLY A 49 -16.89 -6.27 -5.06
C GLY A 49 -17.61 -5.95 -3.76
N SER A 50 -16.93 -6.07 -2.61
CA SER A 50 -17.46 -5.58 -1.34
C SER A 50 -17.70 -4.07 -1.41
N LYS A 51 -18.80 -3.61 -0.81
CA LYS A 51 -19.10 -2.18 -0.64
C LYS A 51 -18.26 -1.51 0.44
N THR A 52 -17.40 -2.27 1.13
CA THR A 52 -16.57 -1.77 2.23
C THR A 52 -15.17 -1.49 1.72
N ASP A 53 -14.69 -0.29 1.97
CA ASP A 53 -13.31 0.11 1.70
C ASP A 53 -12.34 -0.61 2.63
N PHE A 54 -11.21 -1.05 2.08
CA PHE A 54 -10.17 -1.76 2.84
C PHE A 54 -9.00 -0.82 3.08
N VAL A 55 -8.44 -0.87 4.29
CA VAL A 55 -7.22 -0.13 4.66
C VAL A 55 -6.09 -1.12 4.83
N LYS A 56 -5.07 -1.03 3.97
CA LYS A 56 -3.91 -1.93 3.96
C LYS A 56 -2.60 -1.18 3.71
N ARG A 57 -1.48 -1.82 4.04
CA ARG A 57 -0.15 -1.29 3.73
C ARG A 57 0.35 -1.85 2.38
N ILE A 58 0.98 -1.01 1.57
CA ILE A 58 1.67 -1.44 0.35
C ILE A 58 2.97 -2.11 0.74
N ILE A 59 3.07 -3.41 0.42
CA ILE A 59 4.26 -4.22 0.69
C ILE A 59 5.17 -4.28 -0.54
N GLY A 60 4.58 -4.43 -1.72
CA GLY A 60 5.30 -4.44 -2.99
C GLY A 60 4.69 -3.45 -3.98
N VAL A 61 5.54 -2.90 -4.84
CA VAL A 61 5.17 -2.13 -6.03
C VAL A 61 5.51 -2.94 -7.29
N PRO A 62 5.01 -2.56 -8.48
CA PRO A 62 5.32 -3.28 -9.71
C PRO A 62 6.83 -3.47 -9.90
N GLY A 63 7.25 -4.70 -10.19
CA GLY A 63 8.66 -5.09 -10.30
C GLY A 63 9.23 -5.79 -9.06
N ASP A 64 8.53 -5.76 -7.94
CA ASP A 64 8.99 -6.41 -6.71
C ASP A 64 8.70 -7.90 -6.68
N LEU A 65 9.67 -8.67 -6.18
CA LEU A 65 9.47 -10.06 -5.77
C LEU A 65 9.17 -10.08 -4.27
N ILE A 66 7.97 -10.53 -3.90
CA ILE A 66 7.54 -10.66 -2.51
C ILE A 66 7.56 -12.13 -2.13
N ASP A 67 8.25 -12.45 -1.04
CA ASP A 67 8.24 -13.79 -0.44
C ASP A 67 7.84 -13.69 1.05
N ILE A 68 7.12 -14.69 1.53
CA ILE A 68 6.66 -14.76 2.92
C ILE A 68 7.06 -16.12 3.47
N ASP A 69 7.99 -16.12 4.40
CA ASP A 69 8.44 -17.32 5.09
C ASP A 69 8.45 -17.10 6.60
N ASN A 70 7.86 -18.06 7.34
CA ASN A 70 7.76 -18.02 8.80
C ASN A 70 7.29 -16.65 9.34
N GLU A 71 6.21 -16.11 8.77
CA GLU A 71 5.61 -14.80 9.08
C GLU A 71 6.45 -13.56 8.71
N PHE A 72 7.70 -13.73 8.28
CA PHE A 72 8.55 -12.64 7.82
C PHE A 72 8.32 -12.34 6.34
N VAL A 73 8.32 -11.05 6.01
CA VAL A 73 8.25 -10.60 4.61
C VAL A 73 9.65 -10.33 4.08
N TYR A 74 9.91 -10.86 2.89
CA TYR A 74 11.10 -10.61 2.10
C TYR A 74 10.70 -9.84 0.85
N VAL A 75 11.44 -8.79 0.51
CA VAL A 75 11.25 -8.05 -0.72
C VAL A 75 12.55 -8.07 -1.51
N ASN A 76 12.51 -8.59 -2.73
CA ASN A 76 13.68 -8.79 -3.59
C ASN A 76 14.79 -9.62 -2.91
N GLY A 77 14.40 -10.60 -2.09
CA GLY A 77 15.31 -11.47 -1.34
C GLY A 77 15.86 -10.88 -0.04
N GLU A 78 15.57 -9.61 0.27
CA GLU A 78 15.99 -8.97 1.51
C GLU A 78 14.89 -9.08 2.57
N LYS A 79 15.28 -9.53 3.78
CA LYS A 79 14.36 -9.61 4.91
C LYS A 79 13.96 -8.21 5.37
N THR A 80 12.66 -7.95 5.47
CA THR A 80 12.12 -6.68 5.96
C THR A 80 11.78 -6.73 7.45
N GLU A 81 11.42 -5.58 8.01
CA GLU A 81 10.87 -5.45 9.36
C GLU A 81 9.39 -5.84 9.45
N TRP A 82 8.72 -6.08 8.32
CA TRP A 82 7.31 -6.39 8.29
C TRP A 82 7.05 -7.86 8.63
N VAL A 83 6.09 -8.08 9.52
CA VAL A 83 5.71 -9.40 10.02
C VAL A 83 4.19 -9.54 9.93
N MET A 84 3.72 -10.69 9.47
CA MET A 84 2.29 -11.04 9.50
C MET A 84 1.83 -11.21 10.96
N PRO A 85 0.59 -10.84 11.33
CA PRO A 85 -0.51 -10.34 10.49
C PRO A 85 -0.58 -8.80 10.40
N TYR A 86 0.50 -8.09 10.74
CA TYR A 86 0.49 -6.65 11.00
C TYR A 86 0.55 -5.76 9.73
N ILE A 87 0.26 -6.32 8.56
CA ILE A 87 0.36 -5.69 7.23
C ILE A 87 -0.93 -5.77 6.40
#